data_AF-A0A258RL87-F1
#
_entry.id   AF-A0A258RL87-F1
#
_cell.length_a   1.000
_cell.length_b   1.000
_cell.length_c   1.000
_cell.angle_alpha   90.00
_cell.angle_beta   90.00
_cell.angle_gamma   90.00
#
_symmetry.space_group_name_H-M   'P 1'
#
loop_
_entity.id
_entity.type
_entity.pdbx_description
1 polymer ?
#
loop_
_entity_poly.entity_id
_entity_poly.type
_entity_poly.pdbx_seq_one_letter_code
_entity_poly.pdbx_strand_id
1 'polypeptide(L)'
;MIAAGLRYFAIVFAVAFAFGTLRTLWLAPAIGATAAVLIELPLILMVSVAAAWPIVRRPRMMTRGEAIGTGAIAFAVLMAAEAALAVFAFGMTMAGWLASLVRMPGPIGLAGQLIFALMPLIVRARLSRFPRQR
;
A
#
# COMPACT_ATOMS: atom_id res chain seq x y z
N MET A 1 -9.41 -14.50 4.18
CA MET A 1 -9.13 -13.12 3.69
C MET A 1 -8.54 -12.20 4.76
N ILE A 2 -9.09 -12.10 5.98
CA ILE A 2 -8.61 -11.17 7.02
C ILE A 2 -7.11 -11.33 7.33
N ALA A 3 -6.67 -12.52 7.73
CA ALA A 3 -5.26 -12.78 8.02
C ALA A 3 -4.34 -12.56 6.82
N ALA A 4 -4.84 -12.78 5.59
CA ALA A 4 -4.10 -12.48 4.38
C ALA A 4 -3.96 -10.98 4.15
N GLY A 5 -5.03 -10.21 4.40
CA GLY A 5 -5.03 -8.75 4.31
C GLY A 5 -4.10 -8.11 5.33
N LEU A 6 -4.16 -8.56 6.59
CA LEU A 6 -3.27 -8.09 7.65
C LEU A 6 -1.80 -8.40 7.35
N ARG A 7 -1.49 -9.61 6.88
CA ARG A 7 -0.12 -9.97 6.48
C ARG A 7 0.37 -9.14 5.29
N TYR A 8 -0.50 -8.94 4.30
CA TYR A 8 -0.18 -8.13 3.13
C TYR A 8 0.10 -6.68 3.52
N PHE A 9 -0.78 -6.09 4.33
CA PHE A 9 -0.58 -4.77 4.93
C PHE A 9 0.73 -4.70 5.70
N ALA A 10 0.98 -5.60 6.65
CA ALA A 10 2.15 -5.52 7.52
C ALA A 10 3.47 -5.52 6.75
N ILE A 11 3.59 -6.37 5.72
CA ILE A 11 4.80 -6.45 4.88
C ILE A 11 5.01 -5.13 4.13
N VAL A 12 3.98 -4.66 3.42
CA VAL A 12 4.11 -3.47 2.57
C VAL A 12 4.24 -2.20 3.41
N PHE A 13 3.47 -2.09 4.50
CA PHE A 13 3.52 -0.97 5.42
C PHE A 13 4.88 -0.83 6.09
N ALA A 14 5.49 -1.92 6.57
CA ALA A 14 6.81 -1.85 7.19
C ALA A 14 7.87 -1.28 6.22
N VAL A 15 7.83 -1.73 4.96
CA VAL A 15 8.74 -1.24 3.92
C VAL A 15 8.41 0.21 3.56
N ALA A 16 7.15 0.53 3.26
CA ALA A 16 6.71 1.87 2.89
C ALA A 16 6.96 2.89 4.02
N PHE A 17 6.81 2.50 5.28
CA PHE A 17 7.10 3.36 6.42
C PHE A 17 8.61 3.68 6.52
N ALA A 18 9.47 2.69 6.31
CA ALA A 18 10.92 2.89 6.29
C ALA A 18 11.34 3.82 5.13
N PHE A 19 10.85 3.56 3.92
CA PHE A 19 11.09 4.44 2.77
C PHE A 19 10.51 5.85 2.98
N GLY A 20 9.30 5.95 3.55
CA GLY A 20 8.63 7.21 3.79
C GLY A 20 9.37 8.06 4.81
N THR A 21 9.95 7.45 5.84
CA THR A 21 10.80 8.11 6.83
C THR A 21 12.09 8.63 6.18
N LEU A 22 12.75 7.80 5.36
CA LEU A 22 13.93 8.24 4.62
C LEU A 22 13.59 9.38 3.65
N ARG A 23 12.44 9.29 2.98
CA ARG A 23 11.94 10.28 2.05
C ARG A 23 11.71 11.62 2.74
N THR A 24 11.00 11.65 3.86
CA THR A 24 10.64 12.89 4.54
C THR A 24 11.85 13.57 5.19
N LEU A 25 12.76 12.79 5.77
CA LEU A 25 13.91 13.34 6.48
C LEU A 25 15.03 13.78 5.53
N TRP A 26 15.29 13.05 4.44
CA TRP A 26 16.48 13.27 3.61
C TRP A 26 16.16 13.73 2.19
N LEU A 27 15.14 13.14 1.55
CA LEU A 27 14.86 13.38 0.13
C LEU A 27 14.00 14.63 -0.10
N ALA A 28 12.98 14.84 0.74
CA ALA A 28 12.09 15.99 0.62
C ALA A 28 12.81 17.34 0.79
N PRO A 29 13.79 17.50 1.71
CA PRO A 29 14.60 18.72 1.78
C PRO A 29 15.48 18.96 0.54
N ALA A 30 15.89 17.89 -0.16
CA ALA A 30 16.82 17.99 -1.28
C ALA A 30 16.13 18.25 -2.63
N ILE A 31 15.02 17.56 -2.90
CA ILE A 31 14.36 17.56 -4.23
C ILE A 31 12.87 17.96 -4.17
N GLY A 32 12.36 18.29 -3.00
CA GLY A 32 10.96 18.62 -2.77
C GLY A 32 10.05 17.40 -2.56
N ALA A 33 8.96 17.59 -1.82
CA ALA A 33 8.07 16.51 -1.39
C ALA A 33 7.43 15.73 -2.55
N THR A 34 7.02 16.44 -3.61
CA THR A 34 6.32 15.83 -4.76
C THR A 34 7.23 14.90 -5.57
N ALA A 35 8.42 15.37 -5.94
CA ALA A 35 9.38 14.56 -6.70
C ALA A 35 9.80 13.33 -5.91
N ALA A 36 9.99 13.49 -4.60
CA ALA A 36 10.34 12.40 -3.71
C ALA A 36 9.25 11.30 -3.66
N VAL A 37 7.96 11.67 -3.64
CA VAL A 37 6.85 10.70 -3.67
C VAL A 37 6.79 9.97 -5.01
N LEU A 38 7.02 10.67 -6.13
CA LEU A 38 7.01 10.06 -7.46
C LEU A 38 8.09 8.99 -7.64
N ILE A 39 9.25 9.16 -7.00
CA ILE A 39 10.34 8.17 -7.01
C ILE A 39 10.00 6.98 -6.10
N GLU A 40 9.38 7.23 -4.96
CA GLU A 40 9.06 6.20 -3.97
C GLU A 40 7.92 5.27 -4.43
N LEU A 41 6.89 5.83 -5.07
CA LEU A 41 5.72 5.11 -5.55
C LEU A 41 6.03 3.82 -6.33
N PRO A 42 6.85 3.84 -7.40
CA PRO A 42 7.14 2.64 -8.17
C PRO A 42 7.84 1.57 -7.33
N LEU A 43 8.69 1.96 -6.38
CA LEU A 43 9.35 1.03 -5.46
C LEU A 43 8.31 0.34 -4.54
N ILE A 44 7.42 1.11 -3.92
CA ILE A 44 6.35 0.57 -3.06
C ILE A 44 5.43 -0.36 -3.86
N LEU A 45 5.10 -0.02 -5.11
CA LEU A 45 4.27 -0.88 -5.97
C LEU A 45 4.97 -2.20 -6.32
N MET A 46 6.27 -2.20 -6.55
CA MET A 46 7.02 -3.45 -6.75
C MET A 46 6.99 -4.34 -5.50
N VAL A 47 7.18 -3.74 -4.32
CA VAL A 47 7.06 -4.44 -3.02
C VAL A 47 5.65 -5.00 -2.83
N SER A 48 4.63 -4.24 -3.23
CA SER A 48 3.22 -4.66 -3.18
C SER A 48 2.96 -5.90 -4.04
N VAL A 49 3.50 -5.94 -5.26
CA VAL A 49 3.42 -7.13 -6.12
C VAL A 49 4.13 -8.33 -5.48
N ALA A 50 5.35 -8.12 -4.99
CA ALA A 50 6.16 -9.17 -4.36
C ALA A 50 5.48 -9.75 -3.11
N ALA A 51 4.85 -8.90 -2.28
CA ALA A 51 4.12 -9.32 -1.10
C ALA A 51 2.80 -10.04 -1.45
N ALA A 52 2.07 -9.56 -2.47
CA ALA A 52 0.81 -10.16 -2.90
C ALA A 52 1.00 -11.55 -3.55
N TRP A 53 2.10 -11.77 -4.26
CA TRP A 53 2.39 -13.01 -5.01
C TRP A 53 2.30 -14.30 -4.17
N PRO A 54 3.07 -14.49 -3.09
CA PRO A 54 2.99 -15.70 -2.28
C PRO A 54 1.65 -15.81 -1.53
N ILE A 55 1.00 -14.69 -1.21
CA ILE A 55 -0.30 -14.68 -0.52
C ILE A 55 -1.41 -15.20 -1.43
N VAL A 56 -1.40 -14.81 -2.70
CA VAL A 56 -2.39 -15.24 -3.69
C VAL A 56 -2.11 -16.67 -4.21
N ARG A 57 -0.83 -17.06 -4.31
CA ARG A 57 -0.38 -18.40 -4.80
C ARG A 57 -0.46 -19.54 -3.80
N ARG A 58 -1.10 -19.35 -2.64
CA ARG A 58 -1.27 -20.41 -1.63
C ARG A 58 -1.82 -21.71 -2.24
N PRO A 59 -1.66 -22.88 -1.57
CA PRO A 59 -2.00 -24.20 -2.13
C PRO A 59 -3.38 -24.27 -2.79
N ARG A 60 -4.36 -23.57 -2.20
CA ARG A 60 -5.59 -23.18 -2.88
C ARG A 60 -5.46 -21.74 -3.35
N MET A 61 -5.45 -21.54 -4.67
CA MET A 61 -5.46 -20.20 -5.26
C MET A 61 -6.66 -19.41 -4.75
N MET A 62 -6.43 -18.16 -4.34
CA MET A 62 -7.49 -17.30 -3.82
C MET A 62 -8.57 -17.06 -4.87
N THR A 63 -9.83 -17.05 -4.43
CA THR A 63 -10.97 -16.65 -5.27
C THR A 63 -10.93 -15.14 -5.59
N ARG A 64 -11.76 -14.70 -6.56
CA ARG A 64 -11.93 -13.26 -6.86
C ARG A 64 -12.33 -12.45 -5.63
N GLY A 65 -13.35 -12.92 -4.91
CA GLY A 65 -13.87 -12.25 -3.71
C GLY A 65 -12.83 -12.19 -2.59
N GLU A 66 -12.07 -13.26 -2.35
CA GLU A 66 -11.01 -13.25 -1.35
C GLU A 66 -9.87 -12.28 -1.69
N ALA A 67 -9.51 -12.15 -2.97
CA ALA A 67 -8.49 -11.19 -3.41
C ALA A 67 -8.96 -9.74 -3.19
N ILE A 68 -10.21 -9.42 -3.57
CA ILE A 68 -10.82 -8.11 -3.33
C ILE A 68 -10.88 -7.82 -1.83
N GLY A 69 -11.40 -8.75 -1.04
CA GLY A 69 -11.51 -8.58 0.42
C GLY A 69 -10.14 -8.42 1.09
N THR A 70 -9.12 -9.14 0.63
CA THR A 70 -7.74 -8.99 1.13
C THR A 70 -7.19 -7.60 0.87
N GLY A 71 -7.38 -7.09 -0.36
CA GLY A 71 -6.98 -5.74 -0.73
C GLY A 71 -7.74 -4.65 0.04
N ALA A 72 -9.06 -4.78 0.16
CA ALA A 72 -9.92 -3.83 0.88
C ALA A 72 -9.58 -3.76 2.37
N ILE A 73 -9.35 -4.91 3.02
CA ILE A 73 -8.92 -4.96 4.43
C ILE A 73 -7.55 -4.30 4.59
N ALA A 74 -6.59 -4.63 3.72
CA ALA A 74 -5.26 -4.04 3.80
C ALA A 74 -5.29 -2.51 3.61
N PHE A 75 -6.11 -2.00 2.69
CA PHE A 75 -6.32 -0.58 2.49
C PHE A 75 -6.98 0.10 3.70
N ALA A 76 -8.03 -0.49 4.27
CA ALA A 76 -8.70 0.06 5.44
C ALA A 76 -7.76 0.15 6.65
N VAL A 77 -6.96 -0.90 6.89
CA VAL A 77 -5.97 -0.89 7.97
C VAL A 77 -4.85 0.11 7.68
N LEU A 78 -4.42 0.26 6.42
CA LEU A 78 -3.44 1.27 6.01
C LEU A 78 -3.92 2.69 6.31
N MET A 79 -5.14 3.04 5.89
CA MET A 79 -5.72 4.36 6.14
C MET A 79 -5.85 4.64 7.64
N ALA A 80 -6.28 3.64 8.43
CA ALA A 80 -6.35 3.76 9.87
C ALA A 80 -4.96 3.97 10.52
N ALA A 81 -3.94 3.25 10.05
CA ALA A 81 -2.57 3.38 10.54
C ALA A 81 -1.98 4.76 10.20
N GLU A 82 -2.21 5.27 8.99
CA GLU A 82 -1.76 6.61 8.59
C GLU A 82 -2.46 7.72 9.38
N ALA A 83 -3.78 7.63 9.56
CA ALA A 83 -4.52 8.57 10.39
C ALA A 83 -4.01 8.54 11.85
N ALA A 84 -3.78 7.34 12.40
CA ALA A 84 -3.26 7.17 13.74
C ALA A 84 -1.85 7.77 13.87
N LEU A 85 -0.95 7.54 12.92
CA LEU A 85 0.38 8.16 12.92
C LEU A 85 0.29 9.69 12.83
N ALA A 86 -0.53 10.21 11.91
CA ALA A 86 -0.71 11.65 11.76
C ALA A 86 -1.18 12.30 13.06
N VAL A 87 -2.18 11.71 13.71
CA VAL A 87 -2.77 12.28 14.93
C VAL A 87 -1.88 12.07 16.15
N PHE A 88 -1.44 10.84 16.40
CA PHE A 88 -0.77 10.49 17.65
C PHE A 88 0.75 10.68 17.61
N ALA A 89 1.41 10.45 16.47
CA ALA A 89 2.86 10.60 16.36
C ALA A 89 3.29 12.00 15.91
N PHE A 90 2.51 12.64 15.02
CA PHE A 90 2.83 13.96 14.47
C PHE A 90 1.97 15.10 15.00
N GLY A 91 1.02 14.82 15.89
CA GLY A 91 0.18 15.85 16.52
C GLY A 91 -0.78 16.57 15.57
N MET A 92 -1.08 16.01 14.39
CA MET A 92 -2.08 16.59 13.48
C MET A 92 -3.50 16.38 14.02
N THR A 93 -4.41 17.28 13.65
CA THR A 93 -5.84 17.04 13.85
C THR A 93 -6.36 16.08 12.78
N MET A 94 -7.45 15.36 13.08
CA MET A 94 -8.10 14.47 12.09
C MET A 94 -8.53 15.23 10.84
N ALA A 95 -9.07 16.46 11.00
CA ALA A 95 -9.41 17.34 9.88
C ALA A 95 -8.17 17.76 9.07
N GLY A 96 -7.05 18.02 9.76
CA GLY A 96 -5.76 18.33 9.13
C GLY A 96 -5.24 17.18 8.27
N TRP A 97 -5.36 15.94 8.76
CA TRP A 97 -5.03 14.73 7.99
C TRP A 97 -5.97 14.56 6.78
N LEU A 98 -7.28 14.68 6.94
CA LEU A 98 -8.21 14.62 5.79
C LEU A 98 -7.89 15.67 4.72
N ALA A 99 -7.54 16.88 5.15
CA ALA A 99 -7.14 17.95 4.24
C ALA A 99 -5.76 17.72 3.59
N SER A 100 -4.87 16.91 4.19
CA SER A 100 -3.59 16.55 3.58
C SER A 100 -3.75 15.53 2.46
N LEU A 101 -4.76 14.66 2.54
CA LEU A 101 -5.07 13.66 1.50
C LEU A 101 -5.42 14.29 0.15
N VAL A 102 -6.03 15.48 0.15
CA VAL A 102 -6.46 16.19 -1.07
C VAL A 102 -5.47 17.26 -1.54
N ARG A 103 -4.52 17.67 -0.70
CA ARG A 103 -3.48 18.64 -1.04
C ARG A 103 -2.23 17.94 -1.53
N MET A 104 -1.55 18.50 -2.51
CA MET A 104 -0.33 17.91 -3.06
C MET A 104 0.74 17.71 -1.96
N PRO A 105 1.39 16.54 -1.87
CA PRO A 105 1.33 15.36 -2.76
C PRO A 105 0.28 14.29 -2.42
N GLY A 106 -0.63 14.52 -1.47
CA GLY A 106 -1.63 13.57 -0.97
C GLY A 106 -2.39 12.78 -2.04
N PRO A 107 -2.94 13.40 -3.10
CA PRO A 107 -3.66 12.66 -4.14
C PRO A 107 -2.82 11.61 -4.87
N ILE A 108 -1.51 11.88 -5.04
CA ILE A 108 -0.57 10.91 -5.63
C ILE A 108 -0.40 9.71 -4.70
N GLY A 109 -0.26 9.97 -3.39
CA GLY A 109 -0.22 8.93 -2.37
C GLY A 109 -1.48 8.07 -2.36
N LEU A 110 -2.66 8.71 -2.33
CA LEU A 110 -3.96 8.03 -2.40
C LEU A 110 -4.08 7.14 -3.64
N ALA A 111 -3.68 7.64 -4.81
CA ALA A 111 -3.70 6.85 -6.04
C ALA A 111 -2.80 5.60 -5.91
N GLY A 112 -1.61 5.75 -5.32
CA GLY A 112 -0.73 4.63 -5.00
C GLY A 112 -1.36 3.62 -4.04
N GLN A 113 -2.05 4.08 -3.00
CA GLN A 113 -2.74 3.22 -2.04
C GLN A 113 -3.90 2.45 -2.66
N LEU A 114 -4.66 3.08 -3.57
CA LEU A 114 -5.70 2.40 -4.34
C LEU A 114 -5.12 1.31 -5.24
N ILE A 115 -4.00 1.60 -5.92
CA ILE A 115 -3.29 0.59 -6.72
C ILE A 115 -2.79 -0.56 -5.83
N PHE A 116 -2.22 -0.24 -4.65
CA PHE A 116 -1.83 -1.22 -3.62
C PHE A 116 -3.01 -2.11 -3.21
N ALA A 117 -4.20 -1.54 -3.01
CA ALA A 117 -5.41 -2.28 -2.67
C ALA A 117 -5.83 -3.24 -3.78
N LEU A 118 -5.61 -2.88 -5.05
CA LEU A 118 -5.95 -3.70 -6.21
C LEU A 118 -4.91 -4.78 -6.52
N MET A 119 -3.68 -4.71 -5.95
CA MET A 119 -2.61 -5.64 -6.30
C MET A 119 -2.92 -7.13 -6.08
N PRO A 120 -3.56 -7.55 -4.97
CA PRO A 120 -3.97 -8.96 -4.82
C PRO A 120 -4.86 -9.44 -5.97
N LEU A 121 -5.76 -8.58 -6.47
CA LEU A 121 -6.64 -8.89 -7.59
C LEU A 121 -5.86 -8.99 -8.92
N ILE A 122 -4.94 -8.05 -9.17
CA ILE A 122 -4.10 -8.00 -10.37
C ILE A 122 -3.19 -9.22 -10.44
N VAL A 123 -2.52 -9.55 -9.33
CA VAL A 123 -1.65 -10.72 -9.21
C VAL A 123 -2.44 -12.01 -9.43
N ARG A 124 -3.63 -12.12 -8.84
CA ARG A 124 -4.54 -13.26 -9.08
C ARG A 124 -4.90 -13.40 -10.56
N ALA A 125 -5.26 -12.30 -11.22
CA ALA A 125 -5.60 -12.30 -12.63
C ALA A 125 -4.43 -12.77 -13.51
N ARG A 126 -3.19 -12.32 -13.21
CA ARG A 126 -1.98 -12.77 -13.91
C ARG A 126 -1.72 -14.26 -13.72
N LEU A 127 -1.85 -14.76 -12.49
CA LEU A 127 -1.64 -16.18 -12.17
C LEU A 127 -2.67 -17.08 -12.83
N SER A 128 -3.93 -16.62 -12.97
CA SER A 128 -4.96 -17.38 -13.67
C SER A 128 -4.75 -17.44 -15.18
N ARG A 129 -4.02 -16.49 -15.79
CA ARG A 129 -3.72 -16.49 -17.23
C ARG A 129 -2.58 -17.43 -17.61
N PHE A 130 -1.69 -17.72 -16.66
CA PHE A 130 -0.59 -18.68 -16.84
C PHE A 130 -0.73 -19.83 -15.84
N PRO A 131 -1.75 -20.70 -16.00
CA PRO A 131 -1.85 -21.90 -15.18
C PRO A 131 -0.57 -22.71 -15.39
N ARG A 132 0.19 -22.90 -14.31
CA ARG A 132 1.33 -23.82 -14.32
C ARG A 132 0.76 -25.20 -14.64
N GLN A 133 1.06 -25.72 -15.83
CA GLN A 133 0.96 -27.15 -16.10
C GLN A 133 1.87 -27.82 -15.07
N ARG A 134 1.27 -28.49 -14.09
CA ARG A 134 1.95 -29.35 -13.13
C ARG A 134 1.42 -30.75 -13.34
#